data_AF-A0A350C3T2-F1
#
_entry.id   AF-A0A350C3T2-F1
#
_cell.length_a   1.000
_cell.length_b   1.000
_cell.length_c   1.000
_cell.angle_alpha   90.00
_cell.angle_beta   90.00
_cell.angle_gamma   90.00
#
_symmetry.space_group_name_H-M   'P 1'
#
loop_
_entity.id
_entity.type
_entity.pdbx_description
1 polymer ?
#
loop_
_entity_poly.entity_id
_entity_poly.type
_entity_poly.pdbx_seq_one_letter_code
_entity_poly.pdbx_strand_id
1 'polypeptide(L)'
;MKNNLLFFVLLYLIVIQLSAQTDPNITSWLQNTTETGSYYISGNSTAIDNNILYNCQHIEYSDDFVYVHTKGIPAYPTGPFNDGNPSQASDQNAIYKMPRTPQPAATPQNTNGGNIGIFINGVSLFDYRDGVGWNANNQSLCGGPGNPPCPGGPMAQ
;
A
#
# COMPACT_ATOMS: atom_id res chain seq x y z
N MET A 1 17.23 34.95 41.63
CA MET A 1 18.17 34.59 40.54
C MET A 1 18.31 33.08 40.36
N LYS A 2 18.67 32.30 41.40
CA LYS A 2 18.79 30.82 41.33
C LYS A 2 17.51 30.08 40.86
N ASN A 3 16.34 30.48 41.35
CA ASN A 3 15.07 29.84 40.94
C ASN A 3 14.71 30.10 39.48
N ASN A 4 15.08 31.26 38.93
CA ASN A 4 14.84 31.59 37.53
C ASN A 4 15.78 30.78 36.63
N LEU A 5 17.03 30.56 37.04
CA LEU A 5 17.98 29.73 36.30
C LEU A 5 17.50 28.28 36.21
N LEU A 6 16.97 27.72 37.30
CA LEU A 6 16.44 26.35 37.33
C LEU A 6 15.22 26.18 36.41
N PHE A 7 14.36 27.20 36.34
CA PHE A 7 13.23 27.25 35.43
C PHE A 7 13.67 27.25 33.95
N PHE A 8 14.68 28.05 33.60
CA PHE A 8 15.21 28.08 32.23
C PHE A 8 15.90 26.76 31.83
N VAL A 9 16.57 26.08 32.76
CA VAL A 9 17.16 24.76 32.51
C VAL A 9 16.08 23.70 32.27
N LEU A 10 15.00 23.71 33.06
CA LEU A 10 13.87 22.80 32.82
C LEU A 10 13.20 23.07 31.47
N LEU A 11 13.00 24.34 31.10
CA LEU A 11 12.44 24.69 29.80
C LEU A 11 13.33 24.19 28.65
N TYR A 12 14.65 24.35 28.79
CA TYR A 12 15.61 23.89 27.79
C TYR A 12 15.58 22.35 27.65
N LEU A 13 15.52 21.61 28.76
CA LEU A 13 15.43 20.13 28.77
C LEU A 13 14.13 19.60 28.12
N ILE A 14 13.02 20.34 28.22
CA ILE A 14 11.74 19.99 27.56
C ILE A 14 11.85 20.18 26.04
N VAL A 15 12.53 21.23 25.57
CA VAL A 15 12.68 21.51 24.14
C VAL A 15 13.51 20.43 23.42
N ILE A 16 14.50 19.82 24.10
CA ILE A 16 15.31 18.73 23.51
C ILE A 16 14.51 17.43 23.31
N GLN A 17 13.43 17.24 24.06
CA GLN A 17 12.54 16.08 23.95
C GLN A 17 11.51 16.20 22.82
N LEU A 18 11.35 17.38 22.21
CA LEU A 18 10.40 17.64 21.12
C LEU A 18 10.99 17.35 19.72
N SER A 19 11.97 16.46 19.64
CA SER A 19 12.50 16.03 18.36
C SER A 19 11.44 15.21 17.62
N ALA A 20 10.67 15.85 16.73
CA ALA A 20 9.83 15.13 15.78
C ALA A 20 10.73 14.17 14.98
N GLN A 21 10.38 12.89 14.90
CA GLN A 21 11.13 11.96 14.06
C GLN A 21 10.91 12.32 12.59
N THR A 22 11.92 12.94 11.98
CA THR A 22 11.95 13.35 10.57
C THR A 22 12.43 12.21 9.66
N ASP A 23 12.31 10.96 10.10
CA ASP A 23 12.76 9.81 9.34
C ASP A 23 11.92 9.67 8.05
N PRO A 24 12.54 9.45 6.87
CA PRO A 24 11.82 9.16 5.65
C PRO A 24 10.78 8.03 5.77
N ASN A 25 10.99 7.04 6.66
CA ASN A 25 10.02 5.97 6.89
C ASN A 25 8.68 6.45 7.50
N ILE A 26 8.65 7.65 8.09
CA ILE A 26 7.44 8.32 8.63
C ILE A 26 6.95 9.44 7.72
N THR A 27 7.86 10.20 7.11
CA THR A 27 7.52 11.46 6.43
C THR A 27 7.32 11.35 4.92
N SER A 28 7.77 10.27 4.28
CA SER A 28 7.72 10.13 2.81
C SER A 28 6.41 9.54 2.28
N TRP A 29 5.40 9.33 3.12
CA TRP A 29 4.10 8.83 2.69
C TRP A 29 3.31 9.92 1.97
N LEU A 30 2.73 9.57 0.83
CA LEU A 30 1.81 10.47 0.13
C LEU A 30 0.50 10.47 0.93
N GLN A 31 0.11 11.64 1.44
CA GLN A 31 -1.08 11.81 2.27
C GLN A 31 -2.08 12.75 1.62
N ASN A 32 -3.37 12.44 1.76
CA ASN A 32 -4.48 13.30 1.36
C ASN A 32 -5.72 13.00 2.21
N THR A 33 -6.39 14.08 2.64
CA THR A 33 -7.59 14.03 3.49
C THR A 33 -8.76 14.83 2.93
N THR A 34 -8.62 15.40 1.72
CA THR A 34 -9.60 16.33 1.15
C THR A 34 -10.09 15.91 -0.23
N GLU A 35 -9.21 15.40 -1.09
CA GLU A 35 -9.54 15.07 -2.47
C GLU A 35 -9.93 13.61 -2.66
N THR A 36 -10.75 13.33 -3.67
CA THR A 36 -11.31 12.01 -3.95
C THR A 36 -10.70 11.39 -5.21
N GLY A 37 -10.66 10.06 -5.25
CA GLY A 37 -10.16 9.30 -6.38
C GLY A 37 -11.17 9.24 -7.53
N SER A 38 -10.75 8.66 -8.64
CA SER A 38 -11.59 8.52 -9.82
C SER A 38 -11.39 7.19 -10.54
N TYR A 39 -12.30 6.90 -11.47
CA TYR A 39 -12.22 5.72 -12.33
C TYR A 39 -12.80 6.01 -13.71
N TYR A 40 -12.39 5.21 -14.69
CA TYR A 40 -12.99 5.19 -16.01
C TYR A 40 -13.91 3.98 -16.17
N ILE A 41 -14.87 4.09 -17.08
CA ILE A 41 -15.73 3.00 -17.54
C ILE A 41 -15.50 2.76 -19.04
N SER A 42 -15.76 1.54 -19.50
CA SER A 42 -15.58 1.19 -20.91
C SER A 42 -16.37 2.12 -21.83
N GLY A 43 -15.71 2.64 -22.87
CA GLY A 43 -16.30 3.59 -23.81
C GLY A 43 -16.41 5.03 -23.32
N ASN A 44 -15.90 5.37 -22.14
CA ASN A 44 -15.90 6.73 -21.60
C ASN A 44 -14.46 7.23 -21.34
N SER A 45 -14.09 8.33 -21.98
CA SER A 45 -12.78 8.99 -21.81
C SER A 45 -12.74 10.02 -20.67
N THR A 46 -13.87 10.28 -20.02
CA THR A 46 -13.98 11.19 -18.88
C THR A 46 -13.96 10.38 -17.59
N ALA A 47 -13.05 10.73 -16.68
CA ALA A 47 -12.95 10.09 -15.37
C ALA A 47 -14.17 10.48 -14.51
N ILE A 48 -14.66 9.50 -13.74
CA ILE A 48 -15.80 9.63 -12.83
C ILE A 48 -15.28 9.61 -11.41
N ASP A 49 -15.71 10.57 -10.61
CA ASP A 49 -15.37 10.63 -9.18
C ASP A 49 -15.97 9.44 -8.42
N ASN A 50 -15.18 8.82 -7.53
CA ASN A 50 -15.64 7.68 -6.72
C ASN A 50 -16.08 8.06 -5.30
N ASN A 51 -16.02 9.34 -4.92
CA ASN A 51 -16.30 9.89 -3.60
C ASN A 51 -15.49 9.26 -2.44
N ILE A 52 -14.32 8.68 -2.73
CA ILE A 52 -13.45 8.05 -1.73
C ILE A 52 -12.10 8.78 -1.71
N LEU A 53 -11.61 9.13 -0.52
CA LEU A 53 -10.31 9.79 -0.37
C LEU A 53 -9.18 8.93 -0.94
N TYR A 54 -8.32 9.54 -1.76
CA TYR A 54 -7.14 8.88 -2.29
C TYR A 54 -5.93 9.02 -1.35
N ASN A 55 -4.89 8.23 -1.61
CA ASN A 55 -3.62 8.17 -0.87
C ASN A 55 -3.78 7.71 0.60
N CYS A 56 -2.78 7.93 1.45
CA CYS A 56 -2.87 7.70 2.90
C CYS A 56 -3.67 8.82 3.57
N GLN A 57 -4.55 8.50 4.52
CA GLN A 57 -5.30 9.52 5.27
C GLN A 57 -4.58 9.92 6.55
N HIS A 58 -3.82 9.00 7.14
CA HIS A 58 -3.11 9.25 8.38
C HIS A 58 -1.92 8.31 8.56
N ILE A 59 -0.83 8.84 9.12
CA ILE A 59 0.37 8.09 9.47
C ILE A 59 0.62 8.26 10.96
N GLU A 60 0.59 7.15 11.70
CA GLU A 60 1.02 7.07 13.09
C GLU A 60 2.33 6.28 13.17
N TYR A 61 3.09 6.45 14.25
CA TYR A 61 4.33 5.72 14.44
C TYR A 61 4.63 5.47 15.90
N SER A 62 5.45 4.44 16.14
CA SER A 62 6.12 4.15 17.40
C SER A 62 7.63 4.05 17.15
N ASP A 63 8.41 3.71 18.17
CA ASP A 63 9.85 3.51 18.02
C ASP A 63 10.18 2.45 16.97
N ASP A 64 9.36 1.40 16.86
CA ASP A 64 9.61 0.24 15.98
C ASP A 64 8.76 0.19 14.71
N PHE A 65 7.61 0.87 14.67
CA PHE A 65 6.61 0.69 13.60
C PHE A 65 6.03 1.99 13.07
N VAL A 66 5.54 1.93 11.84
CA VAL A 66 4.67 2.92 11.21
C VAL A 66 3.32 2.27 10.93
N TYR A 67 2.24 2.98 11.23
CA TYR A 67 0.87 2.57 10.99
C TYR A 67 0.27 3.48 9.92
N VAL A 68 -0.12 2.88 8.79
CA VAL A 68 -0.59 3.59 7.60
C VAL A 68 -2.09 3.38 7.46
N HIS A 69 -2.87 4.42 7.71
CA HIS A 69 -4.32 4.42 7.51
C HIS A 69 -4.64 4.83 6.09
N THR A 70 -5.33 3.97 5.36
CA THR A 70 -5.64 4.22 3.95
C THR A 70 -6.95 3.57 3.50
N LYS A 71 -7.65 4.27 2.60
CA LYS A 71 -8.78 3.73 1.83
C LYS A 71 -8.35 2.82 0.69
N GLY A 72 -7.05 2.81 0.35
CA GLY A 72 -6.48 1.98 -0.72
C GLY A 72 -6.73 2.52 -2.14
N ILE A 73 -7.08 3.81 -2.27
CA ILE A 73 -7.41 4.45 -3.55
C ILE A 73 -6.22 5.28 -4.04
N PRO A 74 -5.74 5.11 -5.29
CA PRO A 74 -4.70 5.96 -5.86
C PRO A 74 -5.24 7.33 -6.31
N ALA A 75 -4.34 8.31 -6.43
CA ALA A 75 -4.66 9.63 -7.00
C ALA A 75 -4.93 9.60 -8.51
N TYR A 76 -4.43 8.59 -9.22
CA TYR A 76 -4.70 8.41 -10.64
C TYR A 76 -6.02 7.64 -10.87
N PRO A 77 -6.73 7.89 -11.99
CA PRO A 77 -7.95 7.16 -12.28
C PRO A 77 -7.71 5.66 -12.44
N THR A 78 -8.60 4.83 -11.86
CA THR A 78 -8.56 3.37 -11.99
C THR A 78 -9.46 2.87 -13.13
N GLY A 79 -9.21 1.67 -13.66
CA GLY A 79 -10.03 1.07 -14.72
C GLY A 79 -10.10 1.90 -16.03
N PRO A 80 -10.98 1.52 -16.98
CA PRO A 80 -11.63 0.22 -17.02
C PRO A 80 -10.58 -0.89 -17.15
N PHE A 81 -10.85 -2.04 -16.56
CA PHE A 81 -10.04 -3.22 -16.77
C PHE A 81 -10.56 -3.94 -18.02
N ASN A 82 -9.86 -3.79 -19.15
CA ASN A 82 -10.30 -4.28 -20.47
C ASN A 82 -10.11 -5.80 -20.66
N ASP A 83 -9.85 -6.54 -19.59
CA ASP A 83 -9.68 -7.98 -19.53
C ASP A 83 -10.95 -8.73 -19.09
N GLY A 84 -12.07 -8.01 -18.94
CA GLY A 84 -13.33 -8.55 -18.46
C GLY A 84 -13.48 -8.55 -16.94
N ASN A 85 -12.53 -7.96 -16.20
CA ASN A 85 -12.64 -7.79 -14.76
C ASN A 85 -13.68 -6.70 -14.42
N PRO A 86 -14.79 -7.05 -13.75
CA PRO A 86 -15.84 -6.09 -13.40
C PRO A 86 -15.46 -5.21 -12.19
N SER A 87 -14.31 -5.44 -11.57
CA SER A 87 -13.92 -4.80 -10.32
C SER A 87 -13.72 -3.29 -10.49
N GLN A 88 -14.07 -2.55 -9.45
CA GLN A 88 -13.71 -1.15 -9.27
C GLN A 88 -12.99 -0.98 -7.93
N ALA A 89 -12.05 -0.03 -7.89
CA ALA A 89 -11.39 0.30 -6.64
C ALA A 89 -12.42 0.83 -5.64
N SER A 90 -12.42 0.25 -4.44
CA SER A 90 -13.37 0.56 -3.37
C SER A 90 -12.64 0.69 -2.04
N ASP A 91 -13.26 1.41 -1.11
CA ASP A 91 -12.72 1.63 0.23
C ASP A 91 -12.47 0.30 0.96
N GLN A 92 -11.19 -0.01 1.23
CA GLN A 92 -10.79 -1.18 2.01
C GLN A 92 -10.69 -0.89 3.52
N ASN A 93 -10.71 0.38 3.91
CA ASN A 93 -10.52 0.88 5.27
C ASN A 93 -9.36 0.18 6.00
N ALA A 94 -8.21 0.14 5.34
CA ALA A 94 -7.05 -0.63 5.76
C ALA A 94 -6.15 0.15 6.72
N ILE A 95 -5.54 -0.58 7.65
CA ILE A 95 -4.44 -0.11 8.49
C ILE A 95 -3.28 -1.06 8.32
N TYR A 96 -2.17 -0.58 7.77
CA TYR A 96 -0.95 -1.38 7.58
C TYR A 96 0.07 -1.08 8.66
N LYS A 97 0.75 -2.12 9.15
CA LYS A 97 1.83 -2.01 10.13
C LYS A 97 3.17 -2.34 9.47
N MET A 98 4.04 -1.34 9.35
CA MET A 98 5.34 -1.45 8.71
C MET A 98 6.47 -1.32 9.74
N PRO A 99 7.43 -2.24 9.81
CA PRO A 99 8.61 -2.07 10.66
C PRO A 99 9.47 -0.91 10.15
N ARG A 100 10.03 -0.13 11.06
CA ARG A 100 10.90 1.03 10.74
C ARG A 100 12.30 0.62 10.31
N THR A 101 12.74 -0.56 10.75
CA THR A 101 14.05 -1.16 10.45
C THR A 101 13.86 -2.58 9.88
N PRO A 102 13.23 -2.73 8.70
CA PRO A 102 12.96 -4.04 8.12
C PRO A 102 14.26 -4.82 7.90
N GLN A 103 14.22 -6.12 8.20
CA GLN A 103 15.30 -7.05 7.89
C GLN A 103 14.80 -8.11 6.90
N PRO A 104 15.63 -8.55 5.95
CA PRO A 104 15.29 -9.69 5.10
C PRO A 104 14.96 -10.91 5.94
N ALA A 105 14.03 -11.74 5.48
CA ALA A 105 13.76 -13.03 6.10
C ALA A 105 15.01 -13.92 6.01
N ALA A 106 15.34 -14.62 7.11
CA ALA A 106 16.48 -15.56 7.15
C ALA A 106 16.33 -16.72 6.15
N THR A 107 15.09 -17.07 5.79
CA THR A 107 14.77 -18.03 4.74
C THR A 107 13.61 -17.47 3.91
N PRO A 108 13.87 -17.00 2.68
CA PRO A 108 12.82 -16.50 1.80
C PRO A 108 11.73 -17.56 1.58
N GLN A 109 10.46 -17.13 1.62
CA GLN A 109 9.31 -17.95 1.28
C GLN A 109 8.66 -17.36 0.02
N ASN A 110 8.03 -18.20 -0.79
CA ASN A 110 7.21 -17.72 -1.89
C ASN A 110 6.06 -16.87 -1.34
N THR A 111 5.71 -15.83 -2.09
CA THR A 111 4.50 -15.05 -1.80
C THR A 111 3.25 -15.91 -1.96
N ASN A 112 2.23 -15.61 -1.18
CA ASN A 112 0.91 -16.24 -1.27
C ASN A 112 -0.07 -15.31 -1.96
N GLY A 113 -1.22 -15.84 -2.36
CA GLY A 113 -2.24 -15.03 -3.05
C GLY A 113 -2.78 -13.97 -2.11
N GLY A 114 -2.93 -12.74 -2.60
CA GLY A 114 -3.44 -11.61 -1.82
C GLY A 114 -2.44 -10.47 -1.73
N ASN A 115 -2.58 -9.65 -0.70
CA ASN A 115 -1.73 -8.49 -0.46
C ASN A 115 -0.34 -8.95 0.05
N ILE A 116 0.72 -8.50 -0.62
CA ILE A 116 2.12 -8.79 -0.30
C ILE A 116 2.93 -7.52 0.05
N GLY A 117 2.29 -6.35 0.07
CA GLY A 117 2.94 -5.08 0.38
C GLY A 117 2.05 -3.87 0.16
N ILE A 118 2.62 -2.68 0.31
CA ILE A 118 1.92 -1.42 0.09
C ILE A 118 2.82 -0.44 -0.64
N PHE A 119 2.22 0.38 -1.51
CA PHE A 119 2.87 1.53 -2.10
C PHE A 119 2.85 2.72 -1.14
N ILE A 120 3.71 3.72 -1.39
CA ILE A 120 3.82 4.93 -0.55
C ILE A 120 2.55 5.79 -0.49
N ASN A 121 1.57 5.52 -1.34
CA ASN A 121 0.25 6.13 -1.31
C ASN A 121 -0.81 5.25 -0.60
N GLY A 122 -0.42 4.15 0.04
CA GLY A 122 -1.34 3.27 0.76
C GLY A 122 -2.13 2.30 -0.12
N VAL A 123 -1.88 2.25 -1.44
CA VAL A 123 -2.47 1.22 -2.29
C VAL A 123 -1.80 -0.13 -2.01
N SER A 124 -2.61 -1.17 -1.85
CA SER A 124 -2.16 -2.55 -1.68
C SER A 124 -1.39 -3.04 -2.91
N LEU A 125 -0.20 -3.58 -2.70
CA LEU A 125 0.50 -4.39 -3.69
C LEU A 125 -0.01 -5.83 -3.56
N PHE A 126 -0.78 -6.27 -4.54
CA PHE A 126 -1.17 -7.67 -4.64
C PHE A 126 -0.09 -8.49 -5.30
N ASP A 127 -0.03 -9.76 -4.90
CA ASP A 127 0.85 -10.76 -5.43
C ASP A 127 0.75 -10.83 -6.96
N TYR A 128 1.89 -10.63 -7.61
CA TYR A 128 2.01 -10.56 -9.07
C TYR A 128 2.34 -11.92 -9.69
N ARG A 129 2.26 -13.02 -8.93
CA ARG A 129 2.46 -14.36 -9.50
C ARG A 129 1.57 -14.44 -10.72
N ASP A 130 2.22 -14.73 -11.83
CA ASP A 130 1.56 -14.76 -13.12
C ASP A 130 0.45 -15.81 -13.01
N GLY A 131 -0.78 -15.40 -13.29
CA GLY A 131 -1.87 -16.36 -13.45
C GLY A 131 -1.54 -17.37 -14.55
N VAL A 132 -0.56 -17.05 -15.40
CA VAL A 132 0.03 -17.90 -16.42
C VAL A 132 1.21 -18.73 -15.88
N GLY A 133 1.13 -20.05 -16.03
CA GLY A 133 2.22 -21.00 -15.80
C GLY A 133 2.69 -21.67 -17.10
N TRP A 134 3.84 -22.34 -17.06
CA TRP A 134 4.32 -23.20 -18.16
C TRP A 134 3.85 -24.64 -17.97
N ASN A 135 3.09 -25.17 -18.93
CA ASN A 135 2.69 -26.57 -18.94
C ASN A 135 3.69 -27.41 -19.75
N ALA A 136 4.53 -28.16 -19.04
CA ALA A 136 5.54 -29.03 -19.67
C ALA A 136 4.94 -30.21 -20.45
N ASN A 137 3.69 -30.62 -20.19
CA ASN A 137 3.07 -31.76 -20.88
C ASN A 137 2.70 -31.45 -22.33
N ASN A 138 2.31 -30.20 -22.62
CA ASN A 138 1.91 -29.74 -23.94
C ASN A 138 2.82 -28.63 -24.49
N GLN A 139 3.90 -28.29 -23.77
CA GLN A 139 4.86 -27.24 -24.13
C GLN A 139 4.19 -25.89 -24.44
N SER A 140 3.20 -25.50 -23.63
CA SER A 140 2.45 -24.26 -23.82
C SER A 140 2.31 -23.48 -22.51
N LEU A 141 1.99 -22.19 -22.63
CA LEU A 141 1.46 -21.42 -21.52
C LEU A 141 0.06 -21.96 -21.13
N CYS A 142 -0.25 -21.91 -19.85
CA CYS A 142 -1.53 -22.27 -19.25
C CYS A 142 -1.87 -21.24 -18.17
N GLY A 143 -3.13 -21.13 -17.75
CA GLY A 143 -3.55 -20.18 -16.71
C GLY A 143 -3.52 -18.72 -17.17
N GLY A 144 -4.24 -17.85 -16.44
CA GLY A 144 -4.39 -16.44 -16.80
C GLY A 144 -5.32 -16.21 -18.01
N PRO A 145 -5.61 -14.96 -18.35
CA PRO A 145 -6.50 -14.63 -19.46
C PRO A 145 -5.97 -15.15 -20.81
N GLY A 146 -6.82 -15.81 -21.60
CA GLY A 146 -6.49 -16.26 -22.95
C GLY A 146 -5.76 -17.61 -23.07
N ASN A 147 -5.39 -18.25 -21.95
CA ASN A 147 -4.75 -19.58 -21.95
C ASN A 147 -5.66 -20.67 -21.34
N PRO A 148 -5.48 -21.95 -21.70
CA PRO A 148 -6.17 -23.06 -21.03
C PRO A 148 -5.73 -23.19 -19.56
N PRO A 149 -6.56 -23.70 -18.63
CA PRO A 149 -6.19 -23.87 -17.22
C PRO A 149 -4.90 -24.69 -17.01
N CYS A 150 -4.09 -24.34 -16.01
CA CYS A 150 -2.90 -25.12 -15.69
C CYS A 150 -3.24 -26.48 -15.04
N PRO A 151 -2.50 -27.56 -15.37
CA PRO A 151 -2.59 -28.83 -14.65
C PRO A 151 -2.27 -28.61 -13.16
N GLY A 152 -3.13 -29.07 -12.26
CA GLY A 152 -2.99 -28.83 -10.81
C GLY A 152 -3.88 -27.71 -10.26
N GLY A 153 -4.61 -26.99 -11.13
CA GLY A 153 -5.59 -25.98 -10.72
C GLY A 153 -4.94 -24.73 -10.09
N PRO A 154 -5.62 -24.03 -9.17
CA PRO A 154 -5.12 -22.79 -8.54
C PRO A 154 -3.79 -22.92 -7.77
N MET A 155 -3.32 -24.16 -7.57
CA MET A 155 -2.07 -24.49 -6.87
C MET A 155 -0.90 -24.78 -7.82
N ALA A 156 -1.12 -24.71 -9.14
CA ALA A 156 -0.05 -24.91 -10.11
C ALA A 156 0.92 -23.72 -10.06
N GLN A 157 2.12 -23.95 -9.51
CA GLN A 157 3.29 -23.06 -9.58
C GLN A 157 4.39 -23.78 -10.35
#